data_AF-A0A3A5A0W3-F1
#
_entry.id   AF-A0A3A5A0W3-F1
#
_cell.length_a   1.000
_cell.length_b   1.000
_cell.length_c   1.000
_cell.angle_alpha   90.00
_cell.angle_beta   90.00
_cell.angle_gamma   90.00
#
_symmetry.space_group_name_H-M   'P 1'
#
loop_
_entity.id
_entity.type
_entity.pdbx_description
1 polymer ?
#
loop_
_entity_poly.entity_id
_entity_poly.type
_entity_poly.pdbx_seq_one_letter_code
_entity_poly.pdbx_strand_id
1 'polypeptide(L)' 'MKNARTIVTLSREEKNWLEKYSANTGISMAEAIRRGIMCLREQTRPSAYQDALESSRGIWKKGDGLQYQKNLRAEWQ' A
#
# COMPACT_ATOMS: atom_id res chain seq x y z
N MET A 1 -11.23 -3.33 -18.43
CA MET A 1 -9.97 -2.72 -17.94
C MET A 1 -9.03 -2.55 -19.12
N LYS A 2 -8.36 -1.40 -19.28
CA LYS A 2 -7.37 -1.23 -20.35
C LYS A 2 -6.12 -2.03 -20.01
N ASN A 3 -5.71 -2.92 -20.90
CA ASN A 3 -4.46 -3.67 -20.76
C ASN A 3 -3.30 -2.81 -21.28
N ALA A 4 -2.22 -2.72 -20.50
CA ALA A 4 -0.96 -2.11 -20.93
C ALA A 4 0.11 -3.20 -21.03
N ARG A 5 0.95 -3.12 -22.06
CA ARG A 5 2.14 -3.99 -22.18
C ARG A 5 3.31 -3.30 -21.46
N THR A 6 4.04 -4.07 -20.66
CA THR A 6 5.22 -3.60 -19.93
C THR A 6 6.35 -4.60 -20.16
N ILE A 7 7.52 -4.08 -20.51
CA ILE A 7 8.76 -4.87 -20.61
C ILE A 7 9.47 -4.74 -19.28
N VAL A 8 9.85 -5.87 -18.68
CA VAL A 8 10.54 -5.93 -17.39
C VAL A 8 11.80 -6.76 -17.56
N THR A 9 12.92 -6.24 -17.09
CA THR A 9 14.20 -6.97 -17.07
C THR A 9 14.37 -7.63 -15.71
N LEU A 10 14.54 -8.95 -15.71
CA LEU A 10 14.79 -9.77 -14.53
C LEU A 10 16.17 -10.40 -14.63
N SER A 11 16.79 -10.69 -13.50
CA SER A 11 17.98 -11.54 -13.47
C SER A 11 17.65 -12.95 -14.00
N ARG A 12 18.69 -13.68 -14.42
CA ARG A 12 18.52 -15.07 -14.87
C ARG A 12 17.93 -15.96 -13.77
N GLU A 13 18.35 -15.75 -12.52
CA GLU A 13 17.87 -16.54 -11.39
C GLU A 13 16.39 -16.31 -11.11
N GLU A 14 15.94 -15.05 -11.09
CA GLU A 14 14.53 -14.70 -10.91
C GLU A 14 13.66 -15.26 -12.03
N LYS A 15 14.12 -15.16 -13.28
CA LYS A 15 13.41 -15.71 -14.43
C LYS A 15 13.27 -17.23 -14.33
N ASN A 16 14.37 -17.93 -14.02
CA ASN A 16 14.36 -19.39 -13.86
C ASN A 16 13.43 -19.83 -12.72
N TRP A 17 13.41 -19.08 -11.63
CA TRP A 17 12.49 -19.33 -10.53
C TRP A 17 11.03 -19.15 -10.96
N LEU A 18 10.71 -18.08 -11.68
CA LEU A 18 9.37 -17.82 -12.23
C LEU A 18 8.90 -18.91 -13.20
N GLU A 19 9.79 -19.41 -14.06
CA GLU A 19 9.49 -20.52 -14.97
C GLU A 19 9.12 -21.80 -14.21
N LYS A 20 9.92 -22.16 -13.20
CA LYS A 20 9.64 -23.32 -12.34
C LYS A 20 8.34 -23.14 -11.56
N TYR A 21 8.11 -21.95 -11.01
CA TYR A 21 6.88 -21.64 -10.29
C TYR A 21 5.66 -21.79 -11.20
N SER A 22 5.71 -21.23 -12.41
CA SER A 22 4.65 -21.37 -13.41
C SER A 22 4.41 -22.81 -13.83
N ALA A 23 5.46 -23.60 -14.03
CA ALA A 23 5.34 -25.01 -14.37
C ALA A 23 4.66 -25.82 -13.25
N ASN A 24 5.04 -25.57 -11.99
CA ASN A 24 4.50 -26.29 -10.84
C ASN A 24 3.04 -25.92 -10.52
N THR A 25 2.65 -24.67 -10.81
CA THR A 25 1.33 -24.13 -10.45
C THR A 25 0.33 -24.14 -11.62
N GLY A 26 0.79 -24.43 -12.84
CA GLY A 26 -0.06 -24.47 -14.03
C GLY A 26 -0.56 -23.10 -14.51
N ILE A 27 0.06 -22.00 -14.06
CA ILE A 27 -0.30 -20.64 -14.50
C ILE A 27 0.80 -19.99 -15.33
N SER A 28 0.41 -19.15 -16.28
CA SER A 28 1.37 -18.40 -17.10
C SER A 28 2.26 -17.49 -16.26
N MET A 29 3.48 -17.22 -16.73
CA MET A 29 4.42 -16.30 -16.06
C MET A 29 3.82 -14.90 -15.88
N ALA A 30 3.09 -14.40 -16.88
CA ALA A 30 2.39 -13.12 -16.80
C ALA A 30 1.33 -13.11 -15.67
N GLU A 31 0.66 -14.24 -15.45
CA GLU A 31 -0.32 -14.38 -14.36
C GLU A 31 0.37 -14.45 -12.98
N ALA A 32 1.50 -15.16 -12.88
CA ALA A 32 2.31 -15.17 -11.67
C ALA A 32 2.76 -13.75 -11.28
N ILE A 33 3.24 -12.97 -12.27
CA ILE A 33 3.61 -11.56 -12.06
C ILE A 33 2.40 -10.72 -11.63
N ARG A 34 1.23 -10.88 -12.28
CA ARG A 34 0.00 -10.16 -11.88
C ARG A 34 -0.38 -10.43 -10.43
N ARG A 35 -0.33 -11.70 -9.99
CA ARG A 35 -0.61 -12.08 -8.60
C ARG A 35 0.42 -11.51 -7.63
N GLY A 36 1.70 -11.53 -8.01
CA GLY A 36 2.77 -10.89 -7.24
C GLY A 36 2.53 -9.39 -7.03
N ILE A 37 2.13 -8.67 -8.10
CA ILE A 37 1.77 -7.24 -8.03
C ILE A 37 0.57 -7.02 -7.10
N MET A 38 -0.47 -7.87 -7.18
CA MET A 38 -1.62 -7.78 -6.27
C MET A 38 -1.21 -7.97 -4.81
N CYS A 39 -0.38 -8.96 -4.52
CA CYS A 39 0.12 -9.22 -3.18
C CYS A 39 0.93 -8.03 -2.65
N LEU A 40 1.85 -7.49 -3.47
CA LEU A 40 2.63 -6.30 -3.12
C LEU A 40 1.73 -5.09 -2.86
N ARG A 41 0.67 -4.91 -3.64
CA ARG A 41 -0.28 -3.81 -3.46
C ARG A 41 -1.05 -3.94 -2.15
N GLU A 42 -1.42 -5.15 -1.76
CA GLU A 42 -2.11 -5.39 -0.49
C GLU A 42 -1.18 -5.19 0.71
N GLN A 43 0.10 -5.56 0.58
CA GLN A 43 1.11 -5.33 1.62
C GLN A 43 1.51 -3.85 1.76
N THR A 44 1.58 -3.14 0.64
CA THR A 44 1.99 -1.72 0.58
C THR A 44 0.82 -0.76 0.78
N ARG A 45 -0.42 -1.26 0.80
CA ARG A 45 -1.57 -0.42 1.13
C ARG A 45 -1.35 0.18 2.53
N PRO A 46 -1.46 1.51 2.70
CA PRO A 46 -1.63 2.09 4.02
C PRO A 46 -2.70 1.27 4.73
N SER A 47 -2.43 0.86 5.97
CA SER A 47 -3.39 0.03 6.68
C SER A 47 -4.75 0.71 6.62
N ALA A 48 -5.84 -0.05 6.47
CA ALA A 48 -7.19 0.53 6.52
C ALA A 48 -7.39 1.44 7.75
N TYR A 49 -6.59 1.21 8.80
CA TYR A 49 -6.41 2.07 9.96
C TYR A 49 -5.80 3.45 9.66
N GLN A 50 -4.72 3.56 8.87
CA GLN A 50 -4.15 4.85 8.45
C GLN A 50 -5.12 5.63 7.55
N ASP A 51 -5.78 4.95 6.62
CA ASP A 51 -6.81 5.59 5.78
C ASP A 51 -8.03 6.00 6.60
N ALA A 52 -8.45 5.19 7.58
CA ALA A 52 -9.50 5.55 8.54
C ALA A 52 -9.08 6.71 9.44
N LEU A 53 -7.83 6.75 9.91
CA LEU A 53 -7.26 7.87 10.67
C LEU A 53 -7.26 9.15 9.85
N GLU A 54 -6.76 9.12 8.61
CA GLU A 54 -6.73 10.29 7.73
C GLU A 54 -8.13 10.77 7.35
N SER A 55 -9.05 9.85 7.06
CA SER A 55 -10.45 10.20 6.74
C SER A 55 -11.26 10.65 7.96
N SER A 56 -10.91 10.20 9.16
CA SER A 56 -11.53 10.64 10.43
C SER A 56 -10.82 11.81 11.09
N ARG A 57 -9.73 12.33 10.52
CA ARG A 57 -9.13 13.60 10.95
C ARG A 57 -10.21 14.69 10.86
N GLY A 58 -10.74 15.06 12.02
CA GLY A 58 -11.79 16.06 12.14
C GLY A 58 -11.36 17.44 11.60
N ILE A 59 -12.25 18.43 11.75
CA ILE A 59 -12.05 19.79 11.21
C ILE A 59 -10.79 20.48 11.80
N TRP A 60 -10.28 19.97 12.93
CA TRP A 60 -9.09 20.50 13.60
C TRP A 60 -7.80 20.21 12.83
N LYS A 61 -7.18 21.27 12.30
CA LYS A 61 -5.93 21.20 11.51
C LYS A 61 -4.73 21.90 12.14
N LYS A 62 -4.86 22.45 13.35
CA LYS A 62 -3.84 23.31 13.98
C LYS A 62 -2.87 22.57 14.91
N GLY A 63 -2.59 21.29 14.64
CA GLY A 63 -1.71 20.47 15.48
C GLY A 63 -2.44 19.83 16.66
N ASP A 64 -1.78 19.67 17.81
CA ASP A 64 -2.35 19.01 18.99
C ASP A 64 -3.54 19.81 19.56
N GLY A 65 -4.74 19.27 19.39
CA GLY A 65 -5.98 19.87 19.87
C GLY A 65 -6.12 19.88 21.39
N LEU A 66 -5.52 18.91 22.09
CA LEU A 66 -5.54 18.86 23.55
C LEU A 66 -4.65 19.95 24.13
N GLN A 67 -3.45 20.13 23.58
CA GLN A 67 -2.56 21.22 24.00
C GLN A 67 -3.21 22.59 23.74
N TYR A 68 -3.86 22.77 22.59
CA TYR A 68 -4.59 23.99 22.28
C TYR A 68 -5.71 24.29 23.31
N GLN A 69 -6.53 23.29 23.65
CA GLN A 69 -7.59 23.45 24.64
C GLN A 69 -7.05 23.78 26.05
N LYS A 70 -5.94 23.18 26.45
CA LYS A 70 -5.30 23.46 27.74
C LYS A 70 -4.82 24.91 27.82
N ASN A 71 -4.16 25.39 26.76
CA ASN A 71 -3.70 26.78 26.70
C ASN A 71 -4.88 27.76 26.77
N LEU A 72 -5.93 27.52 25.98
CA LEU A 72 -7.12 28.37 25.96
C LEU A 72 -7.82 28.44 27.32
N ARG A 73 -7.89 27.32 28.06
CA ARG A 73 -8.49 27.29 29.41
C ARG A 73 -7.62 27.98 30.46
N ALA A 74 -6.29 27.95 30.29
CA ALA A 74 -5.39 28.65 31.19
C ALA A 74 -5.54 30.18 31.10
N GLU A 75 -6.02 30.71 29.97
CA GLU A 75 -6.30 32.15 29.79
C GLU A 75 -7.53 32.64 30.58
N TRP A 76 -8.37 31.73 31.09
CA TRP A 76 -9.59 32.05 31.84
C TRP A 76 -9.41 31.95 33.37
N GLN A 77 -8.17 31.72 33.83
CA GLN A 77 -7.78 31.83 35.24
C GLN A 77 -7.11 33.18 35.48
#